data_AF-A0A074ZBZ8-F1
#
_entry.id   AF-A0A074ZBZ8-F1
#
_cell.length_a   1.000
_cell.length_b   1.000
_cell.length_c   1.000
_cell.angle_alpha   90.00
_cell.angle_beta   90.00
_cell.angle_gamma   90.00
#
_symmetry.space_group_name_H-M   'P 1'
#
loop_
_entity.id
_entity.type
_entity.pdbx_description
1 polymer ?
#
loop_
_entity_poly.entity_id
_entity_poly.type
_entity_poly.pdbx_seq_one_letter_code
_entity_poly.pdbx_strand_id
1 'polypeptide(L)'
;MRVSGESLKDRMWIREAVLRRQIEDVIDTVNRLWPELFDKNPFIYFQLRQLQMLELIRNRRLEEALIFAQSYLADPVAKRLSEHPQLLSEMQNTMALLAFDDPSQSIYGRLLGPQHAELVAGALNRAILRHIEASGDDLEGADEGRASTAANLSSYSGSSSTLPRLTKMMAMLLHFKDLAQLELPPELASL
;
A
#
# COMPACT_ATOMS: atom_id res chain seq x y z
N MET A 1 31.57 -3.04 3.73
CA MET A 1 31.25 -3.94 4.85
C MET A 1 30.46 -3.16 5.89
N ARG A 2 29.12 -3.16 5.84
CA ARG A 2 28.28 -2.55 6.89
C ARG A 2 28.16 -3.55 8.04
N VAL A 3 28.50 -3.12 9.24
CA VAL A 3 28.50 -3.95 10.45
C VAL A 3 27.07 -4.45 10.69
N SER A 4 26.87 -5.76 10.85
CA SER A 4 25.54 -6.38 10.99
C SER A 4 24.67 -5.76 12.09
N GLY A 5 25.28 -5.12 13.09
CA GLY A 5 24.60 -4.38 14.15
C GLY A 5 23.99 -3.03 13.73
N GLU A 6 24.55 -2.34 12.74
CA GLU A 6 23.96 -1.10 12.18
C GLU A 6 22.69 -1.44 11.39
N SER A 7 22.75 -2.48 10.54
CA SER A 7 21.59 -2.98 9.80
C SER A 7 20.43 -3.41 10.71
N LEU A 8 20.71 -4.04 11.86
CA LEU A 8 19.66 -4.42 12.81
C LEU A 8 19.00 -3.20 13.44
N LYS A 9 19.78 -2.21 13.90
CA LYS A 9 19.25 -0.97 14.46
C LYS A 9 18.38 -0.22 13.46
N ASP A 10 18.84 -0.11 12.21
CA ASP A 10 18.10 0.52 11.12
C ASP A 10 16.76 -0.20 10.87
N ARG A 11 16.77 -1.53 10.77
CA ARG A 11 15.53 -2.32 10.57
C ARG A 11 14.57 -2.22 11.75
N MET A 12 15.07 -2.19 12.99
CA MET A 12 14.24 -1.99 14.18
C MET A 12 13.57 -0.62 14.18
N TRP A 13 14.33 0.43 13.84
CA TRP A 13 13.79 1.79 13.73
C TRP A 13 12.75 1.87 12.60
N ILE A 14 13.03 1.31 11.41
CA ILE A 14 12.10 1.28 10.28
C ILE A 14 10.79 0.59 10.68
N ARG A 15 10.88 -0.57 11.33
CA ARG A 15 9.70 -1.31 11.79
C ARG A 15 8.84 -0.42 12.70
N GLU A 16 9.45 0.23 13.68
CA GLU A 16 8.75 1.09 14.62
C GLU A 16 8.12 2.32 13.93
N ALA A 17 8.84 2.94 12.99
CA ALA A 17 8.34 4.06 12.21
C ALA A 17 7.13 3.67 11.34
N VAL A 18 7.11 2.46 10.75
CA VAL A 18 5.94 1.93 10.03
C VAL A 18 4.72 1.78 10.95
N LEU A 19 4.92 1.25 12.17
CA LEU A 19 3.84 1.08 13.14
C LEU A 19 3.28 2.44 13.61
N ARG A 20 4.14 3.46 13.70
CA ARG A 20 3.76 4.85 14.03
C ARG A 20 3.24 5.65 12.84
N ARG A 21 3.11 5.04 11.66
CA ARG A 21 2.65 5.69 10.42
C ARG A 21 3.54 6.85 9.95
N GLN A 22 4.83 6.84 10.32
CA GLN A 22 5.84 7.79 9.83
C GLN A 22 6.38 7.33 8.47
N ILE A 23 5.48 7.26 7.48
CA ILE A 23 5.74 6.56 6.22
C ILE A 23 6.77 7.28 5.33
N GLU A 24 6.76 8.61 5.29
CA GLU A 24 7.75 9.38 4.51
C GLU A 24 9.17 9.11 5.04
N ASP A 25 9.36 9.21 6.36
CA ASP A 25 10.66 8.94 7.01
C ASP A 25 11.16 7.51 6.74
N VAL A 26 10.23 6.54 6.69
CA VAL A 26 10.54 5.15 6.32
C VAL A 26 11.02 5.06 4.88
N ILE A 27 10.29 5.66 3.93
CA ILE A 27 10.62 5.62 2.51
C ILE A 27 11.98 6.28 2.25
N ASP A 28 12.21 7.46 2.81
CA ASP A 28 13.47 8.20 2.67
C ASP A 28 14.64 7.41 3.25
N THR A 29 14.46 6.83 4.44
CA THR A 29 15.50 6.03 5.09
C THR A 29 15.80 4.77 4.29
N VAL A 30 14.79 4.08 3.79
CA VAL A 30 14.97 2.87 2.98
C VAL A 30 15.68 3.19 1.67
N ASN A 31 15.27 4.23 0.93
CA ASN A 31 15.93 4.64 -0.31
C ASN A 31 17.39 5.05 -0.10
N ARG A 32 17.70 5.68 1.05
CA ARG A 32 19.07 6.06 1.41
C ARG A 32 19.94 4.86 1.79
N LEU A 33 19.37 3.87 2.47
CA LEU A 33 20.12 2.70 2.97
C LEU A 33 20.25 1.58 1.94
N TRP A 34 19.18 1.33 1.19
CA TRP A 34 19.05 0.29 0.16
C TRP A 34 18.38 0.87 -1.10
N PRO A 35 19.15 1.58 -1.93
CA PRO A 35 18.67 2.06 -3.22
C PRO A 35 18.06 0.92 -4.04
N GLU A 36 17.07 1.24 -4.89
CA GLU A 36 16.35 0.28 -5.75
C GLU A 36 15.47 -0.74 -5.02
N LEU A 37 15.41 -0.78 -3.67
CA LEU A 37 14.59 -1.76 -2.95
C LEU A 37 13.12 -1.68 -3.43
N PHE A 38 12.57 -0.47 -3.55
CA PHE A 38 11.20 -0.25 -3.99
C PHE A 38 11.01 -0.46 -5.49
N ASP A 39 12.05 -0.26 -6.30
CA ASP A 39 11.98 -0.58 -7.73
C ASP A 39 11.86 -2.10 -7.95
N LYS A 40 12.59 -2.89 -7.15
CA LYS A 40 12.53 -4.35 -7.15
C LYS A 40 11.31 -4.90 -6.41
N ASN A 41 10.74 -4.14 -5.47
CA ASN A 41 9.59 -4.53 -4.64
C ASN A 41 8.46 -3.48 -4.68
N PRO A 42 7.83 -3.24 -5.85
CA PRO A 42 6.84 -2.18 -6.00
C PRO A 42 5.60 -2.38 -5.13
N PHE A 43 5.25 -3.62 -4.81
CA PHE A 43 4.14 -3.96 -3.91
C PHE A 43 4.34 -3.42 -2.49
N ILE A 44 5.58 -3.41 -2.00
CA ILE A 44 5.87 -2.92 -0.64
C ILE A 44 5.78 -1.40 -0.59
N TYR A 45 6.28 -0.73 -1.62
CA TYR A 45 6.09 0.71 -1.77
C TYR A 45 4.60 1.07 -1.79
N PHE A 46 3.79 0.29 -2.51
CA PHE A 46 2.34 0.46 -2.52
C PHE A 46 1.72 0.30 -1.14
N GLN A 47 2.05 -0.78 -0.43
CA GLN A 47 1.52 -1.01 0.91
C GLN A 47 1.89 0.10 1.89
N LEU A 48 3.11 0.63 1.83
CA LEU A 48 3.53 1.77 2.66
C LEU A 48 2.68 3.01 2.37
N ARG A 49 2.49 3.34 1.09
CA ARG A 49 1.66 4.49 0.66
C ARG A 49 0.18 4.28 1.01
N GLN A 50 -0.33 3.05 0.93
CA GLN A 50 -1.65 2.69 1.42
C GLN A 50 -1.79 2.97 2.93
N LEU A 51 -0.78 2.66 3.75
CA LEU A 51 -0.81 2.96 5.18
C LEU A 51 -0.87 4.47 5.47
N GLN A 52 -0.17 5.29 4.68
CA GLN A 52 -0.24 6.75 4.78
C GLN A 52 -1.64 7.27 4.45
N MET A 53 -2.27 6.72 3.41
CA MET A 53 -3.65 7.06 3.07
C MET A 53 -4.63 6.63 4.17
N LEU A 54 -4.51 5.40 4.67
CA LEU A 54 -5.32 4.89 5.77
C LEU A 54 -5.19 5.75 7.04
N GLU A 55 -4.03 6.34 7.28
CA GLU A 55 -3.81 7.27 8.38
C GLU A 55 -4.54 8.61 8.18
N LEU A 56 -4.59 9.14 6.95
CA LEU A 56 -5.40 10.31 6.64
C LEU A 56 -6.89 10.03 6.86
N ILE A 57 -7.36 8.86 6.43
CA ILE A 57 -8.74 8.40 6.64
C ILE A 57 -9.06 8.26 8.13
N ARG A 58 -8.17 7.65 8.91
CA ARG A 58 -8.32 7.47 10.36
C ARG A 58 -8.46 8.80 11.10
N ASN A 59 -7.75 9.83 10.64
CA ASN A 59 -7.78 11.18 11.19
C ASN A 59 -8.89 12.08 10.60
N ARG A 60 -9.81 11.52 9.80
CA ARG A 60 -10.92 12.24 9.14
C ARG A 60 -10.50 13.36 8.21
N ARG A 61 -9.28 13.27 7.66
CA ARG A 61 -8.71 14.23 6.72
C ARG A 61 -9.07 13.81 5.29
N LEU A 62 -10.36 13.86 4.96
CA LEU A 62 -10.91 13.33 3.71
C LEU A 62 -10.33 14.02 2.47
N GLU A 63 -10.30 15.35 2.47
CA GLU A 63 -9.75 16.14 1.35
C GLU A 63 -8.29 15.78 1.08
N GLU A 64 -7.48 15.67 2.14
CA GLU A 64 -6.07 15.30 2.02
C GLU A 64 -5.90 13.86 1.56
N ALA A 65 -6.74 12.93 2.01
CA ALA A 65 -6.74 11.55 1.54
C ALA A 65 -7.09 11.48 0.04
N LEU A 66 -8.00 12.33 -0.45
CA LEU A 66 -8.35 12.42 -1.87
C LEU A 66 -7.23 13.03 -2.70
N ILE A 67 -6.62 14.13 -2.24
CA ILE A 67 -5.46 14.74 -2.90
C ILE A 67 -4.29 13.75 -2.93
N PHE A 68 -4.04 13.04 -1.84
CA PHE A 68 -3.02 12.01 -1.76
C PHE A 68 -3.29 10.86 -2.72
N ALA A 69 -4.52 10.37 -2.78
CA ALA A 69 -4.91 9.34 -3.75
C ALA A 69 -4.67 9.81 -5.18
N GLN A 70 -4.99 11.07 -5.50
CA GLN A 70 -4.78 11.63 -6.82
C GLN A 70 -3.30 11.70 -7.20
N SER A 71 -2.45 12.27 -6.34
CA SER A 71 -1.01 12.36 -6.62
C SER A 71 -0.38 10.98 -6.72
N TYR A 72 -0.78 10.06 -5.84
CA TYR A 72 -0.28 8.69 -5.82
C TYR A 72 -0.71 7.88 -7.05
N LEU A 73 -1.95 8.10 -7.53
CA LEU A 73 -2.47 7.47 -8.74
C LEU A 73 -2.02 8.15 -10.04
N ALA A 74 -1.45 9.37 -10.00
CA ALA A 74 -0.98 10.08 -11.19
C ALA A 74 0.38 9.57 -11.71
N ASP A 75 1.13 8.85 -10.87
CA ASP A 75 2.54 8.49 -11.09
C ASP A 75 2.71 7.10 -11.76
N PRO A 76 3.94 6.57 -12.01
CA PRO A 76 4.14 5.20 -12.55
C PRO A 76 3.53 4.08 -11.70
N VAL A 77 2.95 4.41 -10.54
CA VAL A 77 2.06 3.56 -9.76
C VAL A 77 0.76 3.25 -10.50
N ALA A 78 0.14 4.19 -11.24
CA ALA A 78 -1.06 3.92 -12.05
C ALA A 78 -0.82 2.83 -13.10
N LYS A 79 0.34 2.91 -13.76
CA LYS A 79 0.76 1.87 -14.71
C LYS A 79 0.87 0.51 -14.00
N ARG A 80 1.54 0.47 -12.85
CA ARG A 80 1.67 -0.75 -12.04
C ARG A 80 0.34 -1.29 -11.51
N LEU A 81 -0.61 -0.42 -11.17
CA LEU A 81 -1.98 -0.80 -10.78
C LEU A 81 -2.75 -1.45 -11.93
N SER A 82 -2.57 -0.96 -13.16
CA SER A 82 -3.18 -1.56 -14.35
C SER A 82 -2.60 -2.94 -14.70
N GLU A 83 -1.32 -3.16 -14.39
CA GLU A 83 -0.61 -4.43 -14.62
C GLU A 83 -0.87 -5.46 -13.50
N HIS A 84 -1.37 -5.02 -12.33
CA HIS A 84 -1.59 -5.87 -11.16
C HIS A 84 -3.01 -5.71 -10.57
N PRO A 85 -3.98 -6.52 -11.01
CA PRO A 85 -5.38 -6.43 -10.57
C PRO A 85 -5.59 -6.49 -9.05
N GLN A 86 -4.71 -7.18 -8.33
CA GLN A 86 -4.76 -7.29 -6.86
C GLN A 86 -4.50 -5.93 -6.18
N LEU A 87 -3.57 -5.13 -6.69
CA LEU A 87 -3.28 -3.78 -6.17
C LEU A 87 -4.47 -2.84 -6.38
N LEU A 88 -5.15 -2.97 -7.52
CA LEU A 88 -6.37 -2.21 -7.79
C LEU A 88 -7.47 -2.55 -6.80
N SER A 89 -7.66 -3.83 -6.47
CA SER A 89 -8.63 -4.26 -5.45
C SER A 89 -8.27 -3.71 -4.06
N GLU A 90 -7.01 -3.71 -3.67
CA GLU A 90 -6.56 -3.10 -2.41
C GLU A 90 -6.84 -1.59 -2.36
N MET A 91 -6.64 -0.88 -3.48
CA MET A 91 -6.98 0.54 -3.59
C MET A 91 -8.49 0.77 -3.49
N GLN A 92 -9.31 -0.06 -4.14
CA GLN A 92 -10.78 -0.01 -4.03
C GLN A 92 -11.25 -0.20 -2.60
N ASN A 93 -10.69 -1.19 -1.89
CA ASN A 93 -11.02 -1.47 -0.50
C ASN A 93 -10.69 -0.28 0.40
N THR A 94 -9.57 0.39 0.13
CA THR A 94 -9.15 1.60 0.83
C THR A 94 -10.10 2.76 0.55
N MET A 95 -10.49 2.98 -0.72
CA MET A 95 -11.43 4.03 -1.12
C MET A 95 -12.84 3.80 -0.58
N ALA A 96 -13.26 2.54 -0.43
CA ALA A 96 -14.56 2.20 0.13
C ALA A 96 -14.71 2.66 1.59
N LEU A 97 -13.60 2.87 2.32
CA LEU A 97 -13.63 3.46 3.66
C LEU A 97 -14.11 4.91 3.67
N LEU A 98 -13.89 5.66 2.58
CA LEU A 98 -14.32 7.05 2.45
C LEU A 98 -15.83 7.21 2.33
N ALA A 99 -16.55 6.12 2.01
CA ALA A 99 -18.00 6.12 1.86
C ALA A 99 -18.77 6.04 3.19
N PHE A 100 -18.06 6.01 4.33
CA PHE A 100 -18.65 5.84 5.65
C PHE A 100 -18.32 7.03 6.57
N ASP A 101 -19.33 7.51 7.29
CA ASP A 101 -19.18 8.49 8.38
C ASP A 101 -18.30 7.96 9.51
N ASP A 102 -18.21 6.64 9.65
CA ASP A 102 -17.21 5.96 10.46
C ASP A 102 -16.51 4.86 9.64
N PRO A 103 -15.29 5.12 9.11
CA PRO A 103 -14.50 4.16 8.36
C PRO A 103 -14.30 2.82 9.08
N SER A 104 -14.35 2.79 10.43
CA SER A 104 -14.21 1.55 11.19
C SER A 104 -15.41 0.61 11.07
N GLN A 105 -16.59 1.14 10.72
CA GLN A 105 -17.83 0.37 10.48
C GLN A 105 -17.87 -0.28 9.08
N SER A 106 -16.93 0.09 8.20
CA SER A 106 -16.79 -0.55 6.89
C SER A 106 -16.36 -2.01 7.06
N ILE A 107 -16.75 -2.86 6.10
CA ILE A 107 -16.21 -4.23 5.98
C ILE A 107 -14.68 -4.25 5.84
N TYR A 108 -14.09 -3.12 5.44
CA TYR A 108 -12.64 -2.93 5.33
C TYR A 108 -12.04 -2.21 6.54
N GLY A 109 -12.81 -1.93 7.60
CA GLY A 109 -12.35 -1.20 8.79
C GLY A 109 -11.11 -1.83 9.45
N ARG A 110 -10.92 -3.14 9.30
CA ARG A 110 -9.71 -3.87 9.73
C ARG A 110 -8.41 -3.30 9.15
N LEU A 111 -8.44 -2.67 7.97
CA LEU A 111 -7.27 -2.05 7.33
C LEU A 111 -6.72 -0.88 8.15
N LEU A 112 -7.58 -0.21 8.92
CA LEU A 112 -7.20 0.90 9.81
C LEU A 112 -6.48 0.41 11.08
N GLY A 113 -6.62 -0.88 11.40
CA GLY A 113 -6.09 -1.48 12.62
C GLY A 113 -4.56 -1.63 12.62
N PRO A 114 -3.97 -1.80 13.81
CA PRO A 114 -2.52 -1.97 13.97
C PRO A 114 -2.00 -3.25 13.29
N GLN A 115 -2.82 -4.30 13.21
CA GLN A 115 -2.44 -5.58 12.60
C GLN A 115 -2.03 -5.43 11.12
N HIS A 116 -2.70 -4.55 10.36
CA HIS A 116 -2.31 -4.27 8.98
C HIS A 116 -0.92 -3.62 8.92
N ALA A 117 -0.62 -2.70 9.86
CA ALA A 117 0.71 -2.09 9.98
C ALA A 117 1.81 -3.13 10.22
N GLU A 118 1.55 -4.09 11.11
CA GLU A 118 2.50 -5.13 11.46
C GLU A 118 2.81 -6.06 10.28
N LEU A 119 1.80 -6.40 9.49
CA LEU A 119 1.98 -7.20 8.28
C LEU A 119 2.87 -6.50 7.26
N VAL A 120 2.63 -5.21 7.01
CA VAL A 120 3.45 -4.39 6.09
C VAL A 120 4.86 -4.22 6.62
N ALA A 121 5.03 -3.94 7.91
CA ALA A 121 6.35 -3.82 8.54
C ALA A 121 7.15 -5.14 8.45
N GLY A 122 6.49 -6.28 8.65
CA GLY A 122 7.08 -7.60 8.48
C GLY A 122 7.46 -7.90 7.03
N ALA A 123 6.63 -7.52 6.06
CA ALA A 123 6.92 -7.66 4.64
C ALA A 123 8.13 -6.82 4.22
N LEU A 124 8.17 -5.55 4.64
CA LEU A 124 9.30 -4.66 4.39
C LEU A 124 10.59 -5.22 4.99
N ASN A 125 10.56 -5.67 6.25
CA ASN A 125 11.74 -6.27 6.89
C ASN A 125 12.26 -7.51 6.13
N ARG A 126 11.37 -8.38 5.65
CA ARG A 126 11.78 -9.54 4.83
C ARG A 126 12.41 -9.12 3.51
N ALA A 127 11.87 -8.10 2.84
CA ALA A 127 12.44 -7.61 1.59
C ALA A 127 13.82 -6.98 1.80
N ILE A 128 13.99 -6.22 2.88
CA ILE A 128 15.30 -5.66 3.25
C ILE A 128 16.32 -6.79 3.48
N LEU A 129 15.96 -7.82 4.25
CA LEU A 129 16.85 -8.96 4.51
C LEU A 129 17.29 -9.65 3.21
N ARG A 130 16.33 -9.99 2.34
CA ARG A 130 16.63 -10.60 1.04
C ARG A 130 17.51 -9.71 0.15
N HIS A 131 17.31 -8.40 0.19
CA HIS A 131 18.12 -7.47 -0.58
C HIS A 131 19.56 -7.40 -0.05
N ILE A 132 19.75 -7.43 1.27
CA ILE A 132 21.07 -7.50 1.90
C ILE A 132 21.77 -8.81 1.54
N GLU A 133 21.06 -9.94 1.61
CA GLU A 133 21.57 -11.27 1.23
C GLU A 133 22.00 -11.30 -0.24
N ALA A 134 21.14 -10.85 -1.16
CA ALA A 134 21.44 -10.80 -2.59
C ALA A 134 22.59 -9.85 -2.95
N SER A 135 22.82 -8.80 -2.16
CA SER A 135 23.94 -7.88 -2.34
C SER A 135 25.24 -8.37 -1.67
N GLY A 136 25.16 -9.45 -0.89
CA GLY A 136 26.30 -10.12 -0.25
C GLY A 136 26.83 -11.34 -1.04
N ASP A 137 26.05 -11.85 -1.99
CA ASP A 137 26.26 -13.14 -2.70
C ASP A 137 26.96 -13.02 -4.07
N ASP A 138 27.59 -11.89 -4.40
CA ASP A 138 28.38 -11.75 -5.66
C ASP A 138 29.61 -12.68 -5.75
N LEU A 139 29.83 -13.57 -4.77
CA LEU A 139 30.84 -14.62 -4.78
C LEU A 139 30.33 -15.89 -4.05
N GLU A 140 29.47 -16.69 -4.69
CA GLU A 140 29.61 -18.16 -4.79
C GLU A 140 28.37 -18.83 -5.41
N GLY A 141 28.61 -19.65 -6.44
CA GLY A 141 28.06 -21.00 -6.51
C GLY A 141 26.59 -21.18 -6.91
N ALA A 142 26.40 -21.71 -8.11
CA ALA A 142 25.18 -22.37 -8.56
C ALA A 142 24.71 -23.50 -7.60
N ASP A 143 23.40 -23.61 -7.38
CA ASP A 143 22.74 -24.92 -7.29
C ASP A 143 21.24 -24.82 -7.61
N GLU A 144 20.78 -25.76 -8.43
CA GLU A 144 19.41 -25.95 -8.87
C GLU A 144 18.64 -26.80 -7.87
N GLY A 145 17.48 -26.33 -7.41
CA GLY A 145 16.60 -27.10 -6.52
C GLY A 145 15.12 -26.86 -6.81
N ARG A 146 14.52 -27.74 -7.62
CA ARG A 146 13.06 -27.80 -7.87
C ARG A 146 12.32 -28.24 -6.60
N ALA A 147 11.16 -27.63 -6.30
CA ALA A 147 9.91 -28.35 -5.97
C ALA A 147 8.71 -27.39 -5.81
N SER A 148 7.59 -27.84 -6.37
CA SER A 148 6.26 -27.21 -6.45
C SER A 148 5.45 -27.34 -5.15
N THR A 149 4.47 -26.45 -4.91
CA THR A 149 3.17 -26.85 -4.34
C THR A 149 2.08 -25.85 -4.72
N ALA A 150 0.98 -26.35 -5.27
CA ALA A 150 -0.26 -25.63 -5.54
C ALA A 150 -1.15 -25.60 -4.29
N ALA A 151 -1.90 -24.51 -4.09
CA ALA A 151 -3.08 -24.52 -3.22
C ALA A 151 -4.12 -23.51 -3.73
N ASN A 152 -5.32 -24.04 -4.02
CA ASN A 152 -6.57 -23.34 -4.30
C ASN A 152 -6.99 -22.41 -3.14
N LEU A 153 -7.83 -21.38 -3.39
CA LEU A 153 -9.25 -21.40 -2.98
C LEU A 153 -10.08 -20.17 -3.44
N SER A 154 -11.27 -20.51 -3.97
CA SER A 154 -12.59 -19.88 -3.84
C SER A 154 -12.86 -18.43 -4.29
N SER A 155 -13.72 -18.39 -5.30
CA SER A 155 -14.75 -17.37 -5.55
C SER A 155 -15.57 -17.00 -4.33
N TYR A 156 -15.91 -15.71 -4.20
CA TYR A 156 -17.11 -15.27 -3.49
C TYR A 156 -17.92 -14.33 -4.37
N SER A 157 -19.13 -14.78 -4.72
CA SER A 157 -20.21 -13.98 -5.28
C SER A 157 -20.91 -13.26 -4.13
N GLY A 158 -20.90 -11.93 -4.15
CA GLY A 158 -21.69 -11.09 -3.25
C GLY A 158 -22.32 -9.96 -4.04
N SER A 159 -23.62 -10.07 -4.32
CA SER A 159 -24.43 -8.98 -4.84
C SER A 159 -24.57 -7.89 -3.77
N SER A 160 -23.80 -6.81 -3.89
CA SER A 160 -23.94 -5.63 -3.03
C SER A 160 -24.38 -4.43 -3.87
N SER A 161 -25.46 -3.78 -3.46
CA SER A 161 -26.02 -2.56 -4.05
C SER A 161 -25.08 -1.34 -3.98
N THR A 162 -23.88 -1.50 -3.44
CA THR A 162 -22.75 -0.55 -3.47
C THR A 162 -21.98 -0.57 -4.79
N LEU A 163 -22.09 -1.64 -5.58
CA LEU A 163 -21.40 -1.80 -6.87
C LEU A 163 -21.61 -0.61 -7.82
N PRO A 164 -22.82 -0.04 -8.00
CA PRO A 164 -23.00 1.11 -8.90
C PRO A 164 -22.28 2.37 -8.42
N ARG A 165 -22.28 2.65 -7.10
CA ARG A 165 -21.59 3.80 -6.51
C ARG A 165 -20.07 3.63 -6.54
N LEU A 166 -19.58 2.43 -6.22
CA LEU A 166 -18.17 2.05 -6.30
C LEU A 166 -17.68 2.10 -7.75
N THR A 167 -18.47 1.57 -8.70
CA THR A 167 -18.16 1.60 -10.14
C THR A 167 -18.14 3.03 -10.65
N LYS A 168 -19.01 3.92 -10.15
CA LYS A 168 -19.03 5.33 -10.52
C LYS A 168 -17.85 6.12 -9.92
N MET A 169 -17.49 5.87 -8.66
CA MET A 169 -16.26 6.41 -8.05
C MET A 169 -15.01 5.92 -8.78
N MET A 170 -14.95 4.63 -9.12
CA MET A 170 -13.86 4.06 -9.90
C MET A 170 -13.82 4.58 -11.32
N ALA A 171 -14.96 4.73 -12.00
CA ALA A 171 -15.00 5.33 -13.33
C ALA A 171 -14.49 6.77 -13.29
N MET A 172 -14.83 7.54 -12.25
CA MET A 172 -14.29 8.89 -12.03
C MET A 172 -12.78 8.88 -11.77
N LEU A 173 -12.28 7.95 -10.93
CA LEU A 173 -10.85 7.80 -10.63
C LEU A 173 -10.03 7.26 -11.82
N LEU A 174 -10.62 6.40 -12.65
CA LEU A 174 -9.97 5.78 -13.81
C LEU A 174 -10.06 6.63 -15.09
N HIS A 175 -10.94 7.64 -15.16
CA HIS A 175 -11.13 8.46 -16.38
C HIS A 175 -10.68 9.92 -16.32
N PHE A 176 -10.41 10.55 -15.16
CA PHE A 176 -10.25 12.02 -15.15
C PHE A 176 -8.93 12.55 -14.61
N LYS A 177 -8.23 13.26 -15.50
CA LYS A 177 -7.04 14.07 -15.27
C LYS A 177 -7.28 15.34 -14.42
N ASP A 178 -8.46 15.56 -13.88
CA ASP A 178 -8.80 16.84 -13.22
C ASP A 178 -9.77 16.65 -12.04
N LEU A 179 -9.38 15.81 -11.08
CA LEU A 179 -10.13 15.60 -9.83
C LEU A 179 -10.11 16.82 -8.90
N ALA A 180 -9.20 17.79 -9.10
CA ALA A 180 -9.16 19.04 -8.34
C ALA A 180 -10.27 20.04 -8.73
N GLN A 181 -10.94 19.83 -9.88
CA GLN A 181 -12.02 20.70 -10.37
C GLN A 181 -13.41 20.05 -10.31
N LEU A 182 -13.51 18.82 -9.83
CA LEU A 182 -14.77 18.10 -9.71
C LEU A 182 -15.44 18.48 -8.39
N GLU A 183 -16.50 19.27 -8.46
CA GLU A 183 -17.36 19.51 -7.31
C GLU A 183 -17.86 18.17 -6.76
N LEU A 184 -17.68 17.99 -5.45
CA LEU A 184 -18.21 16.84 -4.73
C LEU A 184 -19.72 16.78 -5.00
N PRO A 185 -20.25 15.61 -5.40
CA PRO A 185 -21.69 15.42 -5.49
C PRO A 185 -22.36 15.93 -4.22
N PRO A 186 -23.52 16.61 -4.29
CA PRO A 186 -24.18 17.17 -3.11
C PRO A 186 -24.54 16.11 -2.05
N GLU A 187 -24.63 14.85 -2.46
CA GLU A 187 -24.74 13.66 -1.61
C GLU A 187 -23.53 13.44 -0.67
N LEU A 188 -22.35 13.96 -1.03
CA LEU A 188 -21.10 13.89 -0.26
C LEU A 188 -20.73 15.23 0.39
N ALA A 189 -21.27 16.35 -0.11
CA ALA A 189 -21.05 17.68 0.47
C ALA A 189 -21.89 17.94 1.74
N SER A 190 -22.81 17.04 2.08
CA SER A 190 -23.72 17.14 3.23
C SER A 190 -23.34 16.23 4.41
N LEU A 191 -22.11 15.71 4.41
CA LEU A 191 -21.50 14.98 5.54
C LEU A 191 -20.95 15.95 6.60
#